data_AF-A0A2N7VVT0-F1
#
_entry.id   AF-A0A2N7VVT0-F1
#
_cell.length_a   1.000
_cell.length_b   1.000
_cell.length_c   1.000
_cell.angle_alpha   90.00
_cell.angle_beta   90.00
_cell.angle_gamma   90.00
#
_symmetry.space_group_name_H-M   'P 1'
#
loop_
_entity.id
_entity.type
_entity.pdbx_description
1 polymer ?
#
loop_
_entity_poly.entity_id
_entity_poly.type
_entity_poly.pdbx_seq_one_letter_code
_entity_poly.pdbx_strand_id
1 'polypeptide(L)'
;MGRQASGETSDAGASKEKWLDRLESTISFGLVLNLFLMRPAALGQSFTWLAMVASVTLVGAYILSSWKRRAPTQPGLRFEMAILFFLVLAYWLYEGPVSLMFNRSNLGFAAKELLTTIAILVPYGIFLLSTRTNQIFFRQFCTVVSLLGFSTLVTTLLTLLLGSRDPLFLFTLNVKGYSADTIDQTAAVGAVYFPLSMLYTDFVAGAVTLDRYCGFFREAGIYQAIACFCLIYEFFTRRSKLVMLGLIAGSILTFSSLGIVLLASALGLIFILASRRFLALRVMATVIALGSVYPMAMYTPYIGLKDKSATHGSSLSDRSQAISTGLERAGENPFGYGVYSSQSSNIGICLLSSIGGIGIFGFACQAMALSGWRPGTRSNWRKVVACAPILVTALVSEPIAGEPAAYIFVMAYLPIVRREARALTRYDKLASSGGMNDLGMAVPAGRALARTHAAARNS
;
A
#
# COMPACT_ATOMS: atom_id res chain seq x y z
N MET A 1 27.24 -55.54 21.32
CA MET A 1 27.83 -54.42 20.57
C MET A 1 26.88 -54.08 19.43
N GLY A 2 26.30 -52.87 19.39
CA GLY A 2 25.41 -52.47 18.30
C GLY A 2 24.27 -51.56 18.75
N ARG A 3 24.59 -50.29 19.03
CA ARG A 3 23.64 -49.16 19.13
C ARG A 3 24.43 -47.86 19.23
N GLN A 4 24.81 -47.28 18.09
CA GLN A 4 25.34 -45.91 17.97
C GLN A 4 25.41 -45.52 16.48
N ALA A 5 24.25 -45.25 15.86
CA ALA A 5 24.20 -44.73 14.48
C ALA A 5 22.90 -43.94 14.17
N SER A 6 22.25 -43.35 15.17
CA SER A 6 20.97 -42.61 14.97
C SER A 6 21.05 -41.11 15.29
N GLY A 7 22.26 -40.56 15.50
CA GLY A 7 22.44 -39.14 15.87
C GLY A 7 22.72 -38.21 14.69
N GLU A 8 23.47 -38.64 13.68
CA GLU A 8 24.02 -37.72 12.67
C GLU A 8 23.02 -37.26 11.59
N THR A 9 21.94 -38.01 11.35
CA THR A 9 20.97 -37.64 10.31
C THR A 9 20.05 -36.48 10.72
N SER A 10 19.93 -36.20 12.02
CA SER A 10 19.05 -35.14 12.54
C SER A 10 19.62 -33.73 12.30
N ASP A 11 20.93 -33.56 12.45
CA ASP A 11 21.58 -32.24 12.39
C ASP A 11 21.72 -31.70 10.96
N ALA A 12 21.92 -32.60 9.98
CA ALA A 12 22.00 -32.23 8.57
C ALA A 12 20.66 -31.67 8.04
N GLY A 13 19.53 -32.20 8.52
CA GLY A 13 18.19 -31.72 8.17
C GLY A 13 17.92 -30.30 8.69
N ALA A 14 18.22 -30.05 9.96
CA ALA A 14 18.02 -28.75 10.59
C ALA A 14 18.87 -27.63 9.96
N SER A 15 20.12 -27.95 9.59
CA SER A 15 21.00 -27.00 8.90
C SER A 15 20.45 -26.58 7.52
N LYS A 16 19.96 -27.57 6.74
CA LYS A 16 19.36 -27.33 5.42
C LYS A 16 18.11 -26.46 5.50
N GLU A 17 17.25 -26.68 6.51
CA GLU A 17 16.03 -25.87 6.68
C GLU A 17 16.34 -24.41 7.00
N LYS A 18 17.30 -24.18 7.90
CA LYS A 18 17.75 -22.84 8.28
C LYS A 18 18.36 -22.08 7.08
N TRP A 19 19.08 -22.78 6.21
CA TRP A 19 19.64 -22.17 4.99
C TRP A 19 18.53 -21.74 4.03
N LEU A 20 17.54 -22.60 3.78
CA LEU A 20 16.40 -22.28 2.92
C LEU A 20 15.58 -21.11 3.46
N ASP A 21 15.39 -21.03 4.77
CA ASP A 21 14.67 -19.92 5.40
C ASP A 21 15.40 -18.58 5.24
N ARG A 22 16.74 -18.60 5.29
CA ARG A 22 17.57 -17.42 4.98
C ARG A 22 17.42 -17.04 3.51
N LEU A 23 17.45 -18.01 2.60
CA LEU A 23 17.27 -17.77 1.18
C LEU A 23 15.91 -17.15 0.87
N GLU A 24 14.81 -17.68 1.43
CA GLU A 24 13.46 -17.11 1.29
C GLU A 24 13.43 -15.65 1.78
N SER A 25 14.07 -15.36 2.92
CA SER A 25 14.17 -14.01 3.46
C SER A 25 15.00 -13.07 2.57
N THR A 26 16.08 -13.56 1.96
CA THR A 26 16.91 -12.77 1.04
C THR A 26 16.18 -12.47 -0.26
N ILE A 27 15.50 -13.47 -0.85
CA ILE A 27 14.68 -13.28 -2.05
C ILE A 27 13.55 -12.30 -1.77
N SER A 28 12.86 -12.46 -0.63
CA SER A 28 11.83 -11.54 -0.18
C SER A 28 12.35 -10.10 -0.06
N PHE A 29 13.55 -9.91 0.50
CA PHE A 29 14.16 -8.59 0.63
C PHE A 29 14.52 -8.00 -0.74
N GLY A 30 15.05 -8.81 -1.64
CA GLY A 30 15.29 -8.42 -3.04
C GLY A 30 14.01 -7.96 -3.74
N LEU A 31 12.90 -8.68 -3.55
CA LEU A 31 11.59 -8.28 -4.09
C LEU A 31 11.04 -7.00 -3.44
N VAL A 32 11.35 -6.73 -2.17
CA VAL A 32 11.00 -5.46 -1.51
C VAL A 32 11.79 -4.30 -2.13
N LEU A 33 13.10 -4.46 -2.35
CA LEU A 33 13.90 -3.44 -3.03
C LEU A 33 13.44 -3.24 -4.47
N ASN A 34 13.03 -4.32 -5.14
CA ASN A 34 12.52 -4.28 -6.50
C ASN A 34 11.24 -3.45 -6.66
N LEU A 35 10.43 -3.28 -5.60
CA LEU A 35 9.28 -2.37 -5.63
C LEU A 35 9.68 -0.92 -5.92
N PHE A 36 10.86 -0.50 -5.48
CA PHE A 36 11.35 0.85 -5.74
C PHE A 36 11.80 1.06 -7.19
N LEU A 37 11.99 -0.03 -7.95
CA LEU A 37 12.27 -0.01 -9.40
C LEU A 37 10.98 -0.05 -10.24
N MET A 38 9.81 -0.03 -9.61
CA MET A 38 8.50 -0.05 -10.27
C MET A 38 7.76 1.24 -9.98
N ARG A 39 6.94 1.70 -10.92
CA ARG A 39 6.04 2.81 -10.61
C ARG A 39 5.02 2.39 -9.53
N PRO A 40 4.65 3.30 -8.61
CA PRO A 40 4.90 4.75 -8.61
C PRO A 40 6.19 5.20 -7.89
N ALA A 41 7.15 4.32 -7.63
CA ALA A 41 8.44 4.73 -7.08
C ALA A 41 9.23 5.60 -8.09
N ALA A 42 10.11 6.47 -7.58
CA ALA A 42 10.84 7.43 -8.42
C ALA A 42 11.76 6.75 -9.44
N LEU A 43 12.47 5.69 -9.04
CA LEU A 43 13.32 4.92 -9.96
C LEU A 43 12.48 4.11 -10.97
N GLY A 44 11.21 3.87 -10.66
CA GLY A 44 10.27 3.15 -11.51
C GLY A 44 10.14 3.72 -12.92
N GLN A 45 10.27 5.04 -13.10
CA GLN A 45 10.10 5.67 -14.40
C GLN A 45 11.15 5.25 -15.44
N SER A 46 12.39 5.01 -15.00
CA SER A 46 13.51 4.67 -15.89
C SER A 46 13.86 3.19 -15.85
N PHE A 47 13.57 2.52 -14.73
CA PHE A 47 14.07 1.17 -14.45
C PHE A 47 12.98 0.10 -14.36
N THR A 48 11.74 0.37 -14.80
CA THR A 48 10.65 -0.62 -14.83
C THR A 48 11.06 -1.93 -15.53
N TRP A 49 11.85 -1.87 -16.60
CA TRP A 49 12.31 -3.08 -17.31
C TRP A 49 13.25 -3.95 -16.46
N LEU A 50 14.14 -3.34 -15.66
CA LEU A 50 14.94 -4.07 -14.67
C LEU A 50 14.04 -4.72 -13.65
N ALA A 51 12.97 -4.04 -13.25
CA ALA A 51 12.04 -4.56 -12.27
C ALA A 51 11.29 -5.81 -12.75
N MET A 52 10.95 -5.87 -14.04
CA MET A 52 10.38 -7.05 -14.70
C MET A 52 11.36 -8.23 -14.74
N VAL A 53 12.62 -7.98 -15.12
CA VAL A 53 13.64 -9.04 -15.17
C VAL A 53 13.94 -9.55 -13.77
N ALA A 54 14.09 -8.65 -12.80
CA ALA A 54 14.35 -8.98 -11.40
C ALA A 54 13.18 -9.74 -10.76
N SER A 55 11.93 -9.36 -11.02
CA SER A 55 10.75 -10.07 -10.48
C SER A 55 10.73 -11.52 -10.96
N VAL A 56 10.89 -11.75 -12.26
CA VAL A 56 10.90 -13.10 -12.85
C VAL A 56 12.09 -13.91 -12.34
N THR A 57 13.28 -13.32 -12.27
CA THR A 57 14.50 -14.02 -11.85
C THR A 57 14.45 -14.41 -10.37
N LEU A 58 14.07 -13.49 -9.49
CA LEU A 58 13.99 -13.73 -8.05
C LEU A 58 12.91 -14.76 -7.72
N VAL A 59 11.75 -14.67 -8.37
CA VAL A 59 10.67 -15.65 -8.17
C VAL A 59 11.01 -16.99 -8.81
N GLY A 60 11.70 -17.02 -9.95
CA GLY A 60 12.25 -18.25 -10.53
C GLY A 60 13.20 -18.95 -9.58
N ALA A 61 14.13 -18.21 -8.96
CA ALA A 61 15.03 -18.74 -7.93
C ALA A 61 14.25 -19.25 -6.68
N TYR A 62 13.18 -18.55 -6.29
CA TYR A 62 12.29 -19.02 -5.23
C TYR A 62 11.61 -20.35 -5.60
N ILE A 63 11.05 -20.47 -6.80
CA ILE A 63 10.36 -21.69 -7.27
C ILE A 63 11.36 -22.85 -7.31
N LEU A 64 12.56 -22.66 -7.88
CA LEU A 64 13.58 -23.70 -7.98
C LEU A 64 14.04 -24.18 -6.59
N SER A 65 14.26 -23.24 -5.66
CA SER A 65 14.69 -23.58 -4.29
C SER A 65 13.57 -24.20 -3.44
N SER A 66 12.31 -23.86 -3.71
CA SER A 66 11.14 -24.33 -2.96
C SER A 66 10.37 -25.47 -3.62
N TRP A 67 10.75 -25.94 -4.82
CA TRP A 67 10.00 -26.93 -5.60
C TRP A 67 9.64 -28.20 -4.82
N LYS A 68 10.55 -28.66 -3.94
CA LYS A 68 10.35 -29.87 -3.12
C LYS A 68 9.51 -29.62 -1.87
N ARG A 69 9.26 -28.35 -1.50
CA ARG A 69 8.46 -27.96 -0.34
C ARG A 69 7.05 -27.64 -0.79
N ARG A 70 6.07 -28.45 -0.38
CA ARG A 70 4.66 -28.05 -0.46
C ARG A 70 4.40 -26.99 0.61
N ALA A 71 4.66 -25.73 0.30
CA ALA A 71 4.33 -24.63 1.21
C ALA A 71 2.81 -24.64 1.47
N PRO A 72 2.37 -24.61 2.74
CA PRO A 72 0.96 -24.58 3.06
C PRO A 72 0.37 -23.24 2.61
N THR A 73 -0.39 -23.26 1.53
CA THR A 73 -1.17 -22.10 1.05
C THR A 73 -2.59 -22.19 1.59
N GLN A 74 -3.11 -21.08 2.13
CA GLN A 74 -4.50 -21.04 2.58
C GLN A 74 -5.43 -20.91 1.36
N PRO A 75 -6.54 -21.68 1.29
CA PRO A 75 -7.47 -21.60 0.18
C PRO A 75 -8.10 -20.21 0.04
N GLY A 76 -8.37 -19.53 1.17
CA GLY A 76 -8.86 -18.15 1.16
C GLY A 76 -7.89 -17.18 0.48
N LEU A 77 -6.58 -17.28 0.77
CA LEU A 77 -5.57 -16.43 0.12
C LEU A 77 -5.48 -16.71 -1.39
N ARG A 78 -5.56 -17.98 -1.82
CA ARG A 78 -5.61 -18.33 -3.25
C ARG A 78 -6.81 -17.69 -3.94
N PHE A 79 -7.98 -17.76 -3.33
CA PHE A 79 -9.21 -17.17 -3.86
C PHE A 79 -9.12 -15.64 -3.94
N GLU A 80 -8.61 -14.98 -2.89
CA GLU A 80 -8.38 -13.53 -2.89
C GLU A 80 -7.44 -13.08 -4.00
N MET A 81 -6.34 -13.83 -4.23
CA MET A 81 -5.41 -13.59 -5.32
C MET A 81 -6.08 -13.82 -6.68
N ALA A 82 -6.82 -14.93 -6.84
CA ALA A 82 -7.53 -15.23 -8.07
C ALA A 82 -8.54 -14.13 -8.46
N ILE A 83 -9.26 -13.59 -7.48
CA ILE A 83 -10.16 -12.45 -7.71
C ILE A 83 -9.39 -11.20 -8.11
N LEU A 84 -8.23 -10.91 -7.48
CA LEU A 84 -7.41 -9.78 -7.90
C LEU A 84 -6.94 -9.94 -9.34
N PHE A 85 -6.41 -11.12 -9.71
CA PHE A 85 -6.02 -11.44 -11.08
C PHE A 85 -7.19 -11.31 -12.05
N PHE A 86 -8.36 -11.81 -11.67
CA PHE A 86 -9.58 -11.69 -12.47
C PHE A 86 -9.98 -10.22 -12.66
N LEU A 87 -9.95 -9.38 -11.62
CA LEU A 87 -10.29 -7.96 -11.74
C LEU A 87 -9.31 -7.20 -12.65
N VAL A 88 -8.01 -7.48 -12.54
CA VAL A 88 -6.98 -6.88 -13.42
C VAL A 88 -7.14 -7.38 -14.85
N LEU A 89 -7.41 -8.67 -15.04
CA LEU A 89 -7.66 -9.23 -16.37
C LEU A 89 -8.94 -8.67 -16.99
N ALA A 90 -10.03 -8.60 -16.24
CA ALA A 90 -11.31 -8.02 -16.67
C ALA A 90 -11.15 -6.55 -17.06
N TYR A 91 -10.38 -5.78 -16.28
CA TYR A 91 -10.01 -4.41 -16.62
C TYR A 91 -9.32 -4.34 -18.00
N TRP A 92 -8.26 -5.12 -18.22
CA TRP A 92 -7.53 -5.07 -19.49
C TRP A 92 -8.30 -5.65 -20.68
N LEU A 93 -9.13 -6.69 -20.46
CA LEU A 93 -10.03 -7.24 -21.49
C LEU A 93 -11.13 -6.25 -21.88
N TYR A 94 -11.51 -5.36 -20.98
CA TYR A 94 -12.44 -4.29 -21.24
C TYR A 94 -11.76 -3.11 -21.96
N GLU A 95 -10.63 -2.64 -21.44
CA GLU A 95 -9.92 -1.48 -21.97
C GLU A 95 -9.33 -1.71 -23.37
N GLY A 96 -8.94 -2.94 -23.70
CA GLY A 96 -8.40 -3.29 -25.02
C GLY A 96 -9.37 -2.94 -26.16
N PRO A 97 -10.57 -3.54 -26.19
CA PRO A 97 -11.61 -3.21 -27.16
C PRO A 97 -12.02 -1.73 -27.16
N VAL A 98 -12.21 -1.12 -25.97
CA VAL A 98 -12.59 0.31 -25.88
C VAL A 98 -11.51 1.19 -26.52
N SER A 99 -10.24 0.94 -26.20
CA SER A 99 -9.11 1.69 -26.77
C SER A 99 -8.97 1.52 -28.28
N LEU A 100 -9.33 0.34 -28.82
CA LEU A 100 -9.35 0.07 -30.26
C LEU A 100 -10.51 0.75 -30.98
N MET A 101 -11.71 0.72 -30.39
CA MET A 101 -12.93 1.27 -30.99
C MET A 101 -12.89 2.78 -31.14
N PHE A 102 -12.36 3.50 -30.15
CA PHE A 102 -12.38 4.97 -30.16
C PHE A 102 -11.17 5.62 -30.86
N ASN A 103 -10.18 4.83 -31.33
CA ASN A 103 -8.97 5.23 -32.08
C ASN A 103 -8.25 6.50 -31.57
N ARG A 104 -8.45 6.85 -30.29
CA ARG A 104 -7.90 8.04 -29.64
C ARG A 104 -6.88 7.68 -28.57
N SER A 105 -6.67 6.39 -28.33
CA SER A 105 -5.78 5.83 -27.31
C SER A 105 -4.38 5.53 -27.85
N ASN A 106 -3.37 5.75 -27.01
CA ASN A 106 -2.02 5.30 -27.30
C ASN A 106 -1.88 3.78 -27.04
N LEU A 107 -2.25 2.96 -28.03
CA LEU A 107 -2.21 1.49 -27.94
C LEU A 107 -0.81 0.94 -27.60
N GLY A 108 0.24 1.57 -28.12
CA GLY A 108 1.62 1.16 -27.83
C GLY A 108 1.99 1.36 -26.37
N PHE A 109 1.51 2.44 -25.74
CA PHE A 109 1.68 2.66 -24.31
C PHE A 109 0.83 1.68 -23.49
N ALA A 110 -0.45 1.50 -23.85
CA ALA A 110 -1.34 0.56 -23.18
C ALA A 110 -0.80 -0.89 -23.20
N ALA A 111 -0.27 -1.35 -24.34
CA ALA A 111 0.34 -2.68 -24.46
C ALA A 111 1.59 -2.84 -23.58
N LYS A 112 2.43 -1.79 -23.48
CA LYS A 112 3.59 -1.79 -22.59
C LYS A 112 3.17 -1.88 -21.12
N GLU A 113 2.12 -1.15 -20.73
CA GLU A 113 1.58 -1.20 -19.37
C GLU A 113 0.97 -2.56 -19.04
N LEU A 114 0.20 -3.15 -19.95
CA LEU A 114 -0.32 -4.50 -19.82
C LEU A 114 0.81 -5.52 -19.62
N LEU A 115 1.82 -5.51 -20.49
CA LEU A 115 2.95 -6.42 -20.41
C LEU A 115 3.72 -6.26 -19.09
N THR A 116 3.96 -5.00 -18.69
CA THR A 116 4.61 -4.66 -17.43
C THR A 116 3.80 -5.16 -16.24
N THR A 117 2.49 -4.95 -16.25
CA THR A 117 1.57 -5.42 -15.21
C THR A 117 1.61 -6.93 -15.10
N ILE A 118 1.55 -7.68 -16.21
CA ILE A 118 1.63 -9.14 -16.20
C ILE A 118 2.99 -9.63 -15.67
N ALA A 119 4.09 -9.08 -16.19
CA ALA A 119 5.45 -9.47 -15.83
C ALA A 119 5.80 -9.21 -14.36
N ILE A 120 5.05 -8.33 -13.69
CA ILE A 120 5.23 -8.02 -12.27
C ILE A 120 4.20 -8.77 -11.43
N LEU A 121 2.92 -8.65 -11.78
CA LEU A 121 1.80 -9.18 -11.00
C LEU A 121 1.86 -10.70 -10.87
N VAL A 122 2.17 -11.42 -11.95
CA VAL A 122 2.21 -12.89 -11.94
C VAL A 122 3.34 -13.41 -11.03
N PRO A 123 4.62 -13.00 -11.20
CA PRO A 123 5.68 -13.42 -10.28
C PRO A 123 5.40 -13.07 -8.82
N TYR A 124 4.99 -11.83 -8.51
CA TYR A 124 4.68 -11.45 -7.14
C TYR A 124 3.51 -12.24 -6.57
N GLY A 125 2.45 -12.46 -7.35
CA GLY A 125 1.34 -13.31 -6.94
C GLY A 125 1.80 -14.71 -6.57
N ILE A 126 2.62 -15.35 -7.42
CA ILE A 126 3.18 -16.69 -7.13
C ILE A 126 3.97 -16.70 -5.82
N PHE A 127 4.84 -15.71 -5.61
CA PHE A 127 5.63 -15.60 -4.38
C PHE A 127 4.76 -15.35 -3.14
N LEU A 128 3.74 -14.49 -3.26
CA LEU A 128 2.89 -14.04 -2.15
C LEU A 128 1.69 -14.96 -1.87
N LEU A 129 1.52 -16.05 -2.64
CA LEU A 129 0.49 -17.08 -2.40
C LEU A 129 0.72 -17.87 -1.11
N SER A 130 1.96 -17.97 -0.64
CA SER A 130 2.28 -18.60 0.65
C SER A 130 2.13 -17.57 1.78
N THR A 131 1.41 -17.95 2.84
CA THR A 131 1.18 -17.06 3.99
C THR A 131 2.48 -16.67 4.67
N ARG A 132 3.46 -17.59 4.69
CA ARG A 132 4.78 -17.37 5.27
C ARG A 132 5.57 -16.31 4.51
N THR A 133 5.73 -16.48 3.19
CA THR A 133 6.50 -15.56 2.35
C THR A 133 5.83 -14.19 2.30
N ASN A 134 4.50 -14.15 2.24
CA ASN A 134 3.72 -12.92 2.31
C ASN A 134 4.01 -12.13 3.61
N GLN A 135 3.99 -12.80 4.77
CA GLN A 135 4.33 -12.16 6.04
C GLN A 135 5.80 -11.69 6.10
N ILE A 136 6.74 -12.46 5.56
CA ILE A 136 8.16 -12.07 5.52
C ILE A 136 8.33 -10.82 4.63
N PHE A 137 7.69 -10.81 3.46
CA PHE A 137 7.71 -9.71 2.51
C PHE A 137 7.16 -8.43 3.11
N PHE A 138 5.91 -8.44 3.57
CA PHE A 138 5.29 -7.21 4.08
C PHE A 138 5.95 -6.67 5.33
N ARG A 139 6.52 -7.54 6.18
CA ARG A 139 7.25 -7.04 7.35
C ARG A 139 8.60 -6.42 6.96
N GLN A 140 9.28 -6.95 5.94
CA GLN A 140 10.50 -6.33 5.40
C GLN A 140 10.14 -5.01 4.73
N PHE A 141 9.06 -4.98 3.95
CA PHE A 141 8.53 -3.76 3.33
C PHE A 141 8.22 -2.69 4.38
N CYS A 142 7.44 -2.99 5.42
CA CYS A 142 7.15 -2.05 6.50
C CYS A 142 8.44 -1.56 7.20
N THR A 143 9.43 -2.43 7.35
CA THR A 143 10.73 -2.06 7.93
C THR A 143 11.47 -1.08 7.02
N VAL A 144 11.54 -1.34 5.72
CA VAL A 144 12.20 -0.43 4.76
C VAL A 144 11.49 0.92 4.71
N VAL A 145 10.16 0.95 4.57
CA VAL A 145 9.37 2.20 4.56
C VAL A 145 9.55 2.99 5.86
N SER A 146 9.63 2.31 7.01
CA SER A 146 9.91 2.92 8.31
C SER A 146 11.33 3.47 8.41
N LEU A 147 12.33 2.76 7.89
CA LEU A 147 13.72 3.23 7.83
C LEU A 147 13.84 4.48 6.96
N LEU A 148 13.10 4.57 5.86
CA LEU A 148 13.01 5.82 5.08
C LEU A 148 12.40 6.96 5.91
N GLY A 149 11.40 6.67 6.74
CA GLY A 149 10.82 7.65 7.66
C GLY A 149 11.82 8.12 8.72
N PHE A 150 12.59 7.20 9.31
CA PHE A 150 13.69 7.56 10.20
C PHE A 150 14.79 8.34 9.49
N SER A 151 15.13 7.96 8.25
CA SER A 151 16.07 8.72 7.43
C SER A 151 15.60 10.16 7.31
N THR A 152 14.34 10.39 6.93
CA THR A 152 13.79 11.75 6.80
C THR A 152 13.82 12.51 8.12
N LEU A 153 13.51 11.86 9.23
CA LEU A 153 13.59 12.46 10.57
C LEU A 153 15.01 12.88 10.92
N VAL A 154 16.00 12.01 10.68
CA VAL A 154 17.41 12.30 10.93
C VAL A 154 17.87 13.47 10.06
N THR A 155 17.52 13.47 8.76
CA THR A 155 17.84 14.58 7.87
C THR A 155 17.26 15.89 8.38
N THR A 156 15.96 15.94 8.71
CA THR A 156 15.33 17.16 9.25
C THR A 156 16.00 17.65 10.54
N LEU A 157 16.34 16.75 11.46
CA LEU A 157 17.04 17.12 12.69
C LEU A 157 18.44 17.67 12.41
N LEU A 158 19.19 17.06 11.49
CA LEU A 158 20.50 17.54 11.09
C LEU A 158 20.42 18.89 10.36
N THR A 159 19.45 19.08 9.46
CA THR A 159 19.19 20.37 8.81
C THR A 159 18.93 21.46 9.83
N LEU A 160 18.13 21.17 10.87
CA LEU A 160 17.84 22.12 11.95
C LEU A 160 19.09 22.44 12.80
N LEU A 161 19.96 21.45 13.04
CA LEU A 161 21.21 21.65 13.79
C LEU A 161 22.28 22.39 13.00
N LEU A 162 22.38 22.14 11.69
CA LEU A 162 23.37 22.75 10.80
C LEU A 162 22.90 24.11 10.23
N GLY A 163 21.63 24.44 10.38
CA GLY A 163 21.01 25.66 9.84
C GLY A 163 20.79 25.62 8.31
N SER A 164 21.27 24.59 7.62
CA SER A 164 21.09 24.36 6.19
C SER A 164 21.16 22.87 5.86
N ARG A 165 20.55 22.48 4.74
CA ARG A 165 20.56 21.10 4.24
C ARG A 165 21.69 20.81 3.27
N ASP A 166 22.33 21.84 2.70
CA ASP A 166 23.37 21.72 1.67
C ASP A 166 24.52 20.80 2.10
N PRO A 167 25.02 20.84 3.36
CA PRO A 167 26.07 19.92 3.81
C PRO A 167 25.64 18.45 3.83
N LEU A 168 24.33 18.17 3.79
CA LEU A 168 23.78 16.82 3.80
C LEU A 168 23.52 16.30 2.38
N PHE A 169 23.69 17.10 1.34
CA PHE A 169 23.42 16.69 -0.03
C PHE A 169 24.36 15.56 -0.48
N LEU A 170 23.80 14.53 -1.12
CA LEU A 170 24.56 13.39 -1.64
C LEU A 170 24.59 13.38 -3.17
N PHE A 171 23.41 13.33 -3.80
CA PHE A 171 23.23 13.28 -5.25
C PHE A 171 21.78 13.58 -5.64
N THR A 172 21.51 13.76 -6.93
CA THR A 172 20.15 13.99 -7.46
C THR A 172 19.70 12.84 -8.34
N LEU A 173 18.45 12.40 -8.16
CA LEU A 173 17.78 11.46 -9.05
C LEU A 173 16.95 12.22 -10.09
N ASN A 174 17.09 11.86 -11.37
CA ASN A 174 16.27 12.44 -12.43
C ASN A 174 14.86 11.82 -12.40
N VAL A 175 13.91 12.55 -11.82
CA VAL A 175 12.48 12.20 -11.80
C VAL A 175 11.79 12.87 -12.99
N LYS A 176 11.48 12.08 -14.02
CA LYS A 176 10.80 12.55 -15.24
C LYS A 176 9.42 13.12 -14.92
N GLY A 177 9.04 14.20 -15.61
CA GLY A 177 7.74 14.87 -15.42
C GLY A 177 7.79 16.06 -14.44
N TYR A 178 8.92 16.27 -13.76
CA TYR A 178 9.20 17.45 -12.94
C TYR A 178 10.50 18.10 -13.44
N SER A 179 10.49 18.53 -14.70
CA SER A 179 11.62 19.22 -15.34
C SER A 179 11.27 20.71 -15.48
N ALA A 180 11.31 21.45 -14.38
CA ALA A 180 11.34 22.92 -14.38
C ALA A 180 11.61 23.44 -12.96
N ASP A 181 12.75 24.12 -12.81
CA ASP A 181 13.04 25.22 -11.88
C ASP A 181 12.26 25.21 -10.55
N THR A 182 12.80 24.51 -9.56
CA THR A 182 12.60 24.94 -8.17
C THR A 182 13.20 26.33 -8.01
N ILE A 183 12.55 27.18 -7.21
CA ILE A 183 12.94 28.57 -6.93
C ILE A 183 14.40 28.67 -6.44
N ASP A 184 14.96 27.56 -5.96
CA ASP A 184 16.37 27.38 -5.66
C ASP A 184 17.03 26.43 -6.69
N GLN A 185 18.05 26.91 -7.42
CA GLN A 185 18.79 26.13 -8.43
C GLN A 185 19.56 24.94 -7.83
N THR A 186 19.69 24.90 -6.50
CA THR A 186 20.35 23.84 -5.72
C THR A 186 19.38 22.74 -5.25
N ALA A 187 18.07 22.99 -5.25
CA ALA A 187 17.04 22.13 -4.65
C ALA A 187 16.23 21.34 -5.68
N ALA A 188 16.89 20.64 -6.60
CA ALA A 188 16.19 19.88 -7.63
C ALA A 188 15.27 18.79 -7.04
N VAL A 189 14.05 18.67 -7.56
CA VAL A 189 13.15 17.52 -7.28
C VAL A 189 13.93 16.22 -7.45
N GLY A 190 13.93 15.35 -6.43
CA GLY A 190 14.72 14.12 -6.43
C GLY A 190 16.13 14.26 -5.85
N ALA A 191 16.50 15.40 -5.26
CA ALA A 191 17.69 15.55 -4.44
C ALA A 191 17.66 14.58 -3.25
N VAL A 192 18.75 13.85 -3.04
CA VAL A 192 18.91 12.86 -1.97
C VAL A 192 19.93 13.40 -0.96
N TYR A 193 19.51 13.43 0.29
CA TYR A 193 20.30 13.92 1.42
C TYR A 193 20.66 12.78 2.38
N PHE A 194 21.68 12.98 3.19
CA PHE A 194 22.11 12.04 4.21
C PHE A 194 21.03 11.86 5.31
N PRO A 195 20.73 10.61 5.77
CA PRO A 195 21.40 9.38 5.37
C PRO A 195 20.93 8.81 4.04
N LEU A 196 19.63 8.85 3.71
CA LEU A 196 19.07 8.51 2.39
C LEU A 196 17.64 9.09 2.28
N SER A 197 17.51 10.41 2.35
CA SER A 197 16.22 11.11 2.35
C SER A 197 16.02 11.86 1.05
N MET A 198 15.03 11.44 0.26
CA MET A 198 14.71 12.09 -1.00
C MET A 198 13.71 13.23 -0.81
N LEU A 199 14.12 14.43 -1.22
CA LEU A 199 13.31 15.64 -1.24
C LEU A 199 12.40 15.63 -2.48
N TYR A 200 11.12 15.91 -2.25
CA TYR A 200 10.15 16.14 -3.32
C TYR A 200 10.17 17.59 -3.76
N THR A 201 10.01 18.53 -2.82
CA THR A 201 10.00 19.97 -3.10
C THR A 201 10.12 20.74 -1.79
N ASP A 202 10.30 22.05 -1.88
CA ASP A 202 10.23 22.94 -0.74
C ASP A 202 8.81 23.42 -0.51
N PHE A 203 8.38 23.35 0.74
CA PHE A 203 7.12 23.92 1.17
C PHE A 203 7.38 25.30 1.77
N VAL A 204 7.13 26.35 0.98
CA VAL A 204 7.37 27.73 1.39
C VAL A 204 6.16 28.28 2.14
N ALA A 205 6.37 28.62 3.41
CA ALA A 205 5.38 29.16 4.34
C ALA A 205 5.81 30.54 4.83
N GLY A 206 5.64 31.56 3.98
CA GLY A 206 6.11 32.92 4.27
C GLY A 206 7.63 32.96 4.30
N ALA A 207 8.22 33.28 5.45
CA ALA A 207 9.67 33.31 5.64
C ALA A 207 10.29 31.94 6.01
N VAL A 208 9.47 30.91 6.25
CA VAL A 208 9.94 29.58 6.65
C VAL A 208 9.78 28.61 5.50
N THR A 209 10.85 27.90 5.15
CA THR A 209 10.83 26.81 4.17
C THR A 209 10.88 25.47 4.90
N LEU A 210 9.90 24.61 4.64
CA LEU A 210 9.85 23.25 5.19
C LEU A 210 10.17 22.25 4.08
N ASP A 211 11.08 21.31 4.37
CA ASP A 211 11.43 20.25 3.43
C ASP A 211 10.28 19.25 3.29
N ARG A 212 9.83 19.01 2.05
CA ARG A 212 8.81 18.00 1.77
C ARG A 212 9.46 16.72 1.26
N TYR A 213 9.45 15.65 2.06
CA TYR A 213 10.09 14.39 1.67
C TYR A 213 9.11 13.41 1.00
N CYS A 214 9.64 12.48 0.20
CA CYS A 214 8.84 11.49 -0.53
C CYS A 214 9.34 10.05 -0.47
N GLY A 215 10.37 9.74 0.34
CA GLY A 215 10.75 8.34 0.62
C GLY A 215 10.98 7.47 -0.63
N PHE A 216 11.64 8.02 -1.66
CA PHE A 216 11.87 7.38 -2.96
C PHE A 216 10.61 7.05 -3.79
N PHE A 217 9.46 7.64 -3.46
CA PHE A 217 8.28 7.67 -4.31
C PHE A 217 8.26 8.92 -5.16
N ARG A 218 7.59 8.86 -6.32
CA ARG A 218 7.50 10.00 -7.24
C ARG A 218 6.88 11.23 -6.59
N GLU A 219 5.90 11.01 -5.71
CA GLU A 219 5.14 12.06 -5.06
C GLU A 219 5.05 11.79 -3.55
N ALA A 220 5.14 12.85 -2.75
CA ALA A 220 5.05 12.75 -1.29
C ALA A 220 3.71 12.17 -0.81
N GLY A 221 2.61 12.40 -1.55
CA GLY A 221 1.30 11.83 -1.24
C GLY A 221 1.28 10.30 -1.34
N ILE A 222 2.00 9.74 -2.31
CA ILE A 222 2.10 8.28 -2.52
C ILE A 222 2.87 7.63 -1.37
N TYR A 223 4.03 8.19 -0.99
CA TYR A 223 4.79 7.69 0.16
C TYR A 223 3.95 7.70 1.43
N GLN A 224 3.22 8.78 1.68
CA GLN A 224 2.38 8.90 2.85
C GLN A 224 1.24 7.88 2.88
N ALA A 225 0.59 7.62 1.74
CA ALA A 225 -0.45 6.59 1.63
C ALA A 225 0.11 5.20 1.97
N ILE A 226 1.30 4.89 1.45
CA ILE A 226 2.00 3.63 1.71
C ILE A 226 2.45 3.53 3.17
N ALA A 227 2.97 4.62 3.76
CA ALA A 227 3.34 4.66 5.17
C ALA A 227 2.12 4.45 6.09
N CYS A 228 0.97 5.05 5.76
CA CYS A 228 -0.29 4.82 6.47
C CYS A 228 -0.80 3.37 6.32
N PHE A 229 -0.72 2.80 5.11
CA PHE A 229 -1.00 1.38 4.87
C PHE A 229 -0.11 0.48 5.76
N CYS A 230 1.20 0.72 5.75
CA CYS A 230 2.17 -0.02 6.57
C CYS A 230 1.90 0.15 8.06
N LEU A 231 1.47 1.35 8.50
CA LEU A 231 1.17 1.64 9.90
C LEU A 231 -0.02 0.80 10.39
N ILE A 232 -1.09 0.72 9.59
CA ILE A 232 -2.27 -0.08 9.89
C ILE A 232 -1.93 -1.59 9.82
N TYR A 233 -1.14 -2.00 8.81
CA TYR A 233 -0.66 -3.38 8.69
C TYR A 233 0.16 -3.82 9.91
N GLU A 234 1.14 -3.00 10.32
CA GLU A 234 1.99 -3.26 11.48
C GLU A 234 1.18 -3.31 12.78
N PHE A 235 0.16 -2.45 12.92
CA PHE A 235 -0.77 -2.49 14.05
C PHE A 235 -1.52 -3.82 14.13
N PHE A 236 -2.07 -4.33 13.02
CA PHE A 236 -2.80 -5.61 13.03
C PHE A 236 -1.90 -6.81 13.29
N THR A 237 -0.65 -6.79 12.80
CA THR A 237 0.33 -7.85 13.05
C THR A 237 1.04 -7.73 14.41
N ARG A 238 0.90 -6.58 15.09
CA ARG A 238 1.40 -6.26 16.45
C ARG A 238 2.89 -6.56 16.64
N ARG A 239 3.74 -6.07 15.76
CA ARG A 239 5.13 -6.50 15.72
C ARG A 239 6.12 -5.51 16.35
N SER A 240 6.25 -4.28 15.87
CA SER A 240 7.25 -3.33 16.40
C SER A 240 6.73 -1.90 16.53
N LYS A 241 6.77 -1.36 17.76
CA LYS A 241 6.48 0.06 18.03
C LYS A 241 7.48 0.99 17.36
N LEU A 242 8.74 0.56 17.22
CA LEU A 242 9.79 1.33 16.55
C LEU A 242 9.47 1.48 15.07
N VAL A 243 8.99 0.42 14.42
CA VAL A 243 8.56 0.48 13.01
C VAL A 243 7.41 1.47 12.86
N MET A 244 6.41 1.40 13.73
CA MET A 244 5.29 2.35 13.74
C MET A 244 5.74 3.81 13.94
N LEU A 245 6.72 4.06 14.83
CA LEU A 245 7.26 5.41 15.05
C LEU A 245 7.89 5.98 13.77
N GLY A 246 8.72 5.20 13.08
CA GLY A 246 9.32 5.63 11.82
C GLY A 246 8.29 5.89 10.73
N LEU A 247 7.22 5.09 10.66
CA LEU A 247 6.12 5.31 9.71
C LEU A 247 5.32 6.59 10.00
N ILE A 248 5.07 6.88 11.28
CA ILE A 248 4.42 8.14 11.70
C ILE A 248 5.31 9.33 11.39
N ALA A 249 6.60 9.26 11.73
CA ALA A 249 7.57 10.32 11.45
C ALA A 249 7.65 10.63 9.94
N GLY A 250 7.82 9.59 9.11
CA GLY A 250 7.83 9.75 7.65
C GLY A 250 6.52 10.34 7.11
N SER A 251 5.36 9.95 7.66
CA SER A 251 4.06 10.49 7.24
C SER A 251 3.83 11.95 7.66
N ILE A 252 4.51 12.45 8.69
CA ILE A 252 4.40 13.86 9.09
C ILE A 252 5.29 14.71 8.19
N LEU A 253 6.52 14.25 7.92
CA LEU A 253 7.55 14.97 7.16
C LEU A 253 7.30 15.00 5.64
N THR A 254 6.26 14.33 5.15
CA THR A 254 5.77 14.44 3.76
C THR A 254 4.95 15.69 3.49
N PHE A 255 4.50 16.39 4.55
CA PHE A 255 3.67 17.60 4.49
C PHE A 255 2.57 17.56 3.40
N SER A 256 1.90 16.42 3.24
CA SER A 256 0.80 16.28 2.27
C SER A 256 -0.53 16.66 2.90
N SER A 257 -1.31 17.51 2.22
CA SER A 257 -2.59 18.03 2.72
C SER A 257 -3.63 16.91 2.94
N LEU A 258 -3.82 16.02 1.94
CA LEU A 258 -4.63 14.81 2.11
C LEU A 258 -4.00 13.88 3.16
N GLY A 259 -2.68 13.88 3.20
CA GLY A 259 -1.90 13.05 4.09
C GLY A 259 -2.19 13.21 5.57
N ILE A 260 -2.33 14.44 6.07
CA ILE A 260 -2.66 14.70 7.48
C ILE A 260 -3.99 14.04 7.82
N VAL A 261 -4.99 14.15 6.94
CA VAL A 261 -6.30 13.50 7.11
C VAL A 261 -6.15 11.98 7.10
N LEU A 262 -5.36 11.42 6.19
CA LEU A 262 -5.09 9.98 6.13
C LEU A 262 -4.40 9.48 7.40
N LEU A 263 -3.37 10.17 7.88
CA LEU A 263 -2.65 9.81 9.09
C LEU A 263 -3.55 9.90 10.33
N ALA A 264 -4.32 10.98 10.46
CA ALA A 264 -5.28 11.14 11.55
C ALA A 264 -6.35 10.04 11.52
N SER A 265 -6.86 9.69 10.33
CA SER A 265 -7.82 8.60 10.17
C SER A 265 -7.21 7.23 10.52
N ALA A 266 -5.96 6.97 10.11
CA ALA A 266 -5.24 5.74 10.42
C ALA A 266 -4.99 5.60 11.93
N LEU A 267 -4.51 6.67 12.58
CA LEU A 267 -4.28 6.69 14.03
C LEU A 267 -5.60 6.59 14.83
N GLY A 268 -6.63 7.30 14.40
CA GLY A 268 -7.97 7.22 14.99
C GLY A 268 -8.55 5.81 14.90
N LEU A 269 -8.39 5.16 13.75
CA LEU A 269 -8.82 3.78 13.55
C LEU A 269 -8.02 2.80 14.40
N ILE A 270 -6.70 2.96 14.48
CA ILE A 270 -5.83 2.20 15.38
C ILE A 270 -6.30 2.37 16.83
N PHE A 271 -6.63 3.59 17.25
CA PHE A 271 -7.11 3.91 18.60
C PHE A 271 -8.46 3.24 18.91
N ILE A 272 -9.42 3.30 17.98
CA ILE A 272 -10.72 2.62 18.07
C ILE A 272 -10.52 1.10 18.19
N LEU A 273 -9.65 0.51 17.36
CA LEU A 273 -9.47 -0.93 17.27
C LEU A 273 -8.53 -1.51 18.35
N ALA A 274 -7.77 -0.68 19.05
CA ALA A 274 -6.82 -1.14 20.06
C ALA A 274 -7.48 -1.85 21.25
N SER A 275 -8.71 -1.47 21.62
CA SER A 275 -9.48 -2.09 22.70
C SER A 275 -10.97 -1.96 22.44
N ARG A 276 -11.73 -3.02 22.75
CA ARG A 276 -13.21 -2.99 22.75
C ARG A 276 -13.79 -2.25 23.95
N ARG A 277 -13.00 -2.03 25.01
CA ARG A 277 -13.45 -1.32 26.21
C ARG A 277 -13.54 0.18 25.89
N PHE A 278 -14.70 0.78 26.18
CA PHE A 278 -15.02 2.17 25.88
C PHE A 278 -15.05 2.52 24.38
N LEU A 279 -15.52 1.59 23.53
CA LEU A 279 -15.59 1.80 22.09
C LEU A 279 -16.32 3.10 21.72
N ALA A 280 -17.49 3.37 22.32
CA ALA A 280 -18.28 4.58 22.04
C ALA A 280 -17.50 5.87 22.34
N LEU A 281 -16.83 5.94 23.50
CA LEU A 281 -15.99 7.09 23.88
C LEU A 281 -14.81 7.27 22.93
N ARG A 282 -14.19 6.18 22.50
CA ARG A 282 -13.06 6.21 21.54
C ARG A 282 -13.50 6.66 20.15
N VAL A 283 -14.65 6.18 19.69
CA VAL A 283 -15.27 6.60 18.43
C VAL A 283 -15.59 8.09 18.50
N MET A 284 -16.26 8.53 19.57
CA MET A 284 -16.57 9.95 19.78
C MET A 284 -15.30 10.81 19.80
N ALA A 285 -14.26 10.41 20.57
CA ALA A 285 -12.98 11.11 20.62
C ALA A 285 -12.29 11.15 19.24
N THR A 286 -12.38 10.08 18.45
CA THR A 286 -11.81 10.03 17.10
C THR A 286 -12.58 10.95 16.14
N VAL A 287 -13.91 10.97 16.23
CA VAL A 287 -14.75 11.87 15.43
C VAL A 287 -14.47 13.32 15.79
N ILE A 288 -14.34 13.64 17.08
CA ILE A 288 -13.97 14.99 17.55
C ILE A 288 -12.56 15.35 17.04
N ALA A 289 -11.58 14.45 17.15
CA ALA A 289 -10.22 14.70 16.68
C ALA A 289 -10.16 14.91 15.16
N LEU A 290 -10.86 14.08 14.37
CA LEU A 290 -10.97 14.27 12.92
C LEU A 290 -11.70 15.58 12.58
N GLY A 291 -12.76 15.88 13.32
CA GLY A 291 -13.51 17.14 13.21
C GLY A 291 -12.65 18.36 13.54
N SER A 292 -11.70 18.26 14.48
CA SER A 292 -10.74 19.33 14.80
C SER A 292 -9.56 19.40 13.82
N VAL A 293 -9.21 18.29 13.17
CA VAL A 293 -8.20 18.29 12.09
C VAL A 293 -8.70 19.05 10.87
N TYR A 294 -10.00 19.03 10.57
CA TYR A 294 -10.56 19.80 9.44
C TYR A 294 -10.28 21.31 9.50
N PRO A 295 -10.63 22.06 10.57
CA PRO A 295 -10.33 23.49 10.65
C PRO A 295 -8.82 23.75 10.67
N MET A 296 -8.01 22.90 11.28
CA MET A 296 -6.54 23.02 11.19
C MET A 296 -6.08 22.86 9.72
N ALA A 297 -6.52 21.80 9.05
CA ALA A 297 -6.17 21.54 7.65
C ALA A 297 -6.72 22.60 6.69
N MET A 298 -7.77 23.34 7.05
CA MET A 298 -8.33 24.42 6.22
C MET A 298 -7.66 25.77 6.49
N TYR A 299 -7.41 26.10 7.76
CA TYR A 299 -7.08 27.46 8.21
C TYR A 299 -5.70 27.62 8.85
N THR A 300 -4.92 26.54 9.04
CA THR A 300 -3.54 26.70 9.49
C THR A 300 -2.79 27.53 8.45
N PRO A 301 -2.19 28.66 8.82
CA PRO A 301 -1.48 29.52 7.89
C PRO A 301 -0.45 28.72 7.10
N TYR A 302 -0.37 28.99 5.80
CA TYR A 302 0.57 28.38 4.85
C TYR A 302 0.36 26.89 4.54
N ILE A 303 0.05 26.05 5.54
CA ILE A 303 -0.17 24.59 5.38
C ILE A 303 -1.61 24.30 4.91
N GLY A 304 -2.55 25.14 5.35
CA GLY A 304 -3.97 24.96 5.17
C GLY A 304 -4.42 25.05 3.71
N LEU A 305 -5.47 24.32 3.36
CA LEU A 305 -6.03 24.27 2.01
C LEU A 305 -6.39 25.66 1.47
N LYS A 306 -6.84 26.59 2.33
CA LYS A 306 -7.21 27.95 1.92
C LYS A 306 -6.00 28.73 1.41
N ASP A 307 -4.92 28.79 2.19
CA ASP A 307 -3.70 29.48 1.78
C ASP A 307 -3.01 28.76 0.63
N LYS A 308 -3.00 27.43 0.64
CA LYS A 308 -2.45 26.62 -0.46
C LYS A 308 -3.20 26.84 -1.77
N SER A 309 -4.51 27.10 -1.71
CA SER A 309 -5.30 27.47 -2.89
C SER A 309 -4.96 28.87 -3.39
N ALA A 310 -4.50 29.77 -2.51
CA ALA A 310 -4.11 31.13 -2.86
C ALA A 310 -2.65 31.21 -3.38
N THR A 311 -1.71 30.44 -2.82
CA THR A 311 -0.28 30.49 -3.16
C THR A 311 0.18 29.41 -4.14
N HIS A 312 -0.49 28.25 -4.16
CA HIS A 312 -0.20 27.10 -5.02
C HIS A 312 -1.47 26.58 -5.71
N GLY A 313 -2.39 27.49 -6.03
CA GLY A 313 -3.75 27.20 -6.50
C GLY A 313 -3.85 26.29 -7.72
N SER A 314 -2.87 26.35 -8.63
CA SER A 314 -2.87 25.56 -9.87
C SER A 314 -3.00 24.05 -9.60
N SER A 315 -2.25 23.48 -8.65
CA SER A 315 -2.28 22.02 -8.42
C SER A 315 -3.60 21.50 -7.82
N LEU A 316 -4.36 22.34 -7.10
CA LEU A 316 -5.69 21.98 -6.56
C LEU A 316 -6.79 22.26 -7.57
N SER A 317 -6.74 23.40 -8.27
CA SER A 317 -7.67 23.72 -9.35
C SER A 317 -7.57 22.71 -10.49
N ASP A 318 -6.36 22.31 -10.88
CA ASP A 318 -6.12 21.35 -11.95
C ASP A 318 -6.69 19.97 -11.61
N ARG A 319 -6.54 19.52 -10.35
CA ARG A 319 -7.14 18.26 -9.89
C ARG A 319 -8.65 18.33 -9.84
N SER A 320 -9.23 19.40 -9.29
CA SER A 320 -10.69 19.57 -9.22
C SER A 320 -11.31 19.62 -10.62
N GLN A 321 -10.68 20.37 -11.53
CA GLN A 321 -11.11 20.49 -12.92
C GLN A 321 -10.94 19.16 -13.66
N ALA A 322 -9.83 18.44 -13.47
CA ALA A 322 -9.63 17.13 -14.07
C ALA A 322 -10.67 16.11 -13.59
N ILE A 323 -11.06 16.16 -12.31
CA ILE A 323 -12.14 15.32 -11.77
C ILE A 323 -13.49 15.71 -12.39
N SER A 324 -13.83 16.99 -12.45
CA SER A 324 -15.11 17.43 -13.04
C SER A 324 -15.21 17.05 -14.51
N THR A 325 -14.15 17.29 -15.29
CA THR A 325 -14.08 16.89 -16.71
C THR A 325 -14.13 15.37 -16.87
N GLY A 326 -13.48 14.61 -15.98
CA GLY A 326 -13.54 13.15 -15.97
C GLY A 326 -14.97 12.64 -15.76
N LEU A 327 -15.70 13.21 -14.81
CA LEU A 327 -17.09 12.85 -14.50
C LEU A 327 -18.07 13.26 -15.60
N GLU A 328 -17.92 14.47 -16.15
CA GLU A 328 -18.74 14.95 -17.28
C GLU A 328 -18.60 14.02 -18.49
N ARG A 329 -17.35 13.63 -18.83
CA ARG A 329 -17.07 12.68 -19.91
C ARG A 329 -17.63 11.29 -19.67
N ALA A 330 -17.64 10.83 -18.43
CA ALA A 330 -18.31 9.57 -18.10
C ALA A 330 -19.83 9.67 -18.24
N GLY A 331 -20.41 10.86 -18.07
CA GLY A 331 -21.81 11.15 -18.38
C GLY A 331 -22.11 11.11 -19.87
N GLU A 332 -21.21 11.64 -20.71
CA GLU A 332 -21.33 11.59 -22.17
C GLU A 332 -21.12 10.18 -22.74
N ASN A 333 -20.09 9.48 -22.26
CA ASN A 333 -19.73 8.15 -22.69
C ASN A 333 -19.38 7.27 -21.48
N PRO A 334 -20.34 6.50 -20.94
CA PRO A 334 -20.12 5.67 -19.75
C PRO A 334 -19.14 4.51 -19.99
N PHE A 335 -18.93 4.12 -21.25
CA PHE A 335 -17.92 3.11 -21.61
C PHE A 335 -16.49 3.69 -21.63
N GLY A 336 -16.35 5.02 -21.58
CA GLY A 336 -15.07 5.70 -21.65
C GLY A 336 -14.49 5.79 -23.06
N TYR A 337 -13.49 6.65 -23.20
CA TYR A 337 -12.82 6.95 -24.47
C TYR A 337 -11.54 6.13 -24.71
N GLY A 338 -11.23 5.19 -23.80
CA GLY A 338 -10.02 4.38 -23.79
C GLY A 338 -8.88 4.99 -22.95
N VAL A 339 -8.03 4.13 -22.41
CA VAL A 339 -6.85 4.53 -21.62
C VAL A 339 -5.88 5.33 -22.47
N TYR A 340 -5.22 6.33 -21.87
CA TYR A 340 -4.23 7.19 -22.51
C TYR A 340 -4.76 7.91 -23.76
N SER A 341 -6.03 8.32 -23.72
CA SER A 341 -6.63 9.10 -24.81
C SER A 341 -6.12 10.55 -24.79
N SER A 342 -5.80 11.08 -25.98
CA SER A 342 -5.18 12.41 -26.13
C SER A 342 -6.15 13.59 -25.96
N GLN A 343 -7.38 13.36 -25.48
CA GLN A 343 -8.48 14.32 -25.56
C GLN A 343 -8.43 15.45 -24.51
N SER A 344 -7.55 15.40 -23.51
CA SER A 344 -7.22 16.58 -22.70
C SER A 344 -5.92 16.41 -21.94
N SER A 345 -5.23 17.52 -21.71
CA SER A 345 -4.19 17.61 -20.68
C SER A 345 -4.80 17.21 -19.33
N ASN A 346 -4.04 16.50 -18.49
CA ASN A 346 -4.39 16.16 -17.11
C ASN A 346 -5.44 15.04 -16.86
N ILE A 347 -5.83 14.26 -17.88
CA ILE A 347 -6.59 13.02 -17.62
C ILE A 347 -5.67 12.02 -16.93
N GLY A 348 -6.09 11.55 -15.75
CA GLY A 348 -5.38 10.52 -15.01
C GLY A 348 -4.37 11.03 -13.99
N ILE A 349 -4.59 12.22 -13.43
CA ILE A 349 -3.92 12.66 -12.19
C ILE A 349 -4.40 11.82 -10.99
N CYS A 350 -5.65 11.38 -11.02
CA CYS A 350 -6.23 10.46 -10.05
C CYS A 350 -7.28 9.56 -10.71
N LEU A 351 -7.68 8.48 -10.05
CA LEU A 351 -8.62 7.49 -10.59
C LEU A 351 -10.00 8.10 -10.89
N LEU A 352 -10.47 9.08 -10.11
CA LEU A 352 -11.71 9.80 -10.44
C LEU A 352 -11.58 10.63 -11.72
N SER A 353 -10.45 11.31 -11.93
CA SER A 353 -10.22 12.02 -13.20
C SER A 353 -10.09 11.06 -14.40
N SER A 354 -9.66 9.82 -14.16
CA SER A 354 -9.53 8.80 -15.19
C SER A 354 -10.87 8.22 -15.65
N ILE A 355 -11.98 8.41 -14.92
CA ILE A 355 -13.26 7.72 -15.19
C ILE A 355 -13.80 7.97 -16.60
N GLY A 356 -13.60 9.16 -17.17
CA GLY A 356 -13.97 9.44 -18.56
C GLY A 356 -13.09 8.71 -19.58
N GLY A 357 -11.85 8.36 -19.23
CA GLY A 357 -10.96 7.55 -20.06
C GLY A 357 -11.25 6.06 -19.94
N ILE A 358 -11.31 5.53 -18.72
CA ILE A 358 -11.44 4.10 -18.43
C ILE A 358 -12.91 3.60 -18.32
N GLY A 359 -13.87 4.52 -18.44
CA GLY A 359 -15.29 4.21 -18.25
C GLY A 359 -15.65 3.80 -16.82
N ILE A 360 -16.96 3.63 -16.59
CA ILE A 360 -17.50 3.25 -15.28
C ILE A 360 -17.06 1.83 -14.90
N PHE A 361 -17.01 0.92 -15.88
CA PHE A 361 -16.61 -0.47 -15.64
C PHE A 361 -15.12 -0.57 -15.29
N GLY A 362 -14.24 0.05 -16.07
CA GLY A 362 -12.80 0.08 -15.78
C GLY A 362 -12.50 0.73 -14.43
N PHE A 363 -13.20 1.82 -14.10
CA PHE A 363 -13.15 2.45 -12.77
C PHE A 363 -13.57 1.49 -11.66
N ALA A 364 -14.69 0.79 -11.81
CA ALA A 364 -15.17 -0.18 -10.82
C ALA A 364 -14.15 -1.31 -10.60
N CYS A 365 -13.57 -1.86 -11.67
CA CYS A 365 -12.52 -2.88 -11.57
C CYS A 365 -11.31 -2.38 -10.77
N GLN A 366 -10.80 -1.18 -11.07
CA GLN A 366 -9.65 -0.60 -10.37
C GLN A 366 -9.97 -0.28 -8.90
N ALA A 367 -11.12 0.36 -8.63
CA ALA A 367 -11.55 0.68 -7.28
C ALA A 367 -11.72 -0.60 -6.44
N MET A 368 -12.36 -1.63 -6.99
CA MET A 368 -12.49 -2.94 -6.32
C MET A 368 -11.15 -3.64 -6.13
N ALA A 369 -10.26 -3.60 -7.12
CA ALA A 369 -8.92 -4.17 -7.00
C ALA A 369 -8.14 -3.55 -5.84
N LEU A 370 -8.14 -2.21 -5.76
CA LEU A 370 -7.43 -1.42 -4.76
C LEU A 370 -8.09 -1.39 -3.38
N SER A 371 -9.40 -1.62 -3.30
CA SER A 371 -10.15 -1.60 -2.02
C SER A 371 -9.70 -2.68 -1.03
N GLY A 372 -9.01 -3.73 -1.48
CA GLY A 372 -8.71 -4.90 -0.67
C GLY A 372 -9.95 -5.74 -0.30
N TRP A 373 -11.15 -5.36 -0.75
CA TRP A 373 -12.39 -6.10 -0.51
C TRP A 373 -12.46 -7.32 -1.42
N ARG A 374 -12.79 -8.48 -0.86
CA ARG A 374 -13.04 -9.72 -1.61
C ARG A 374 -14.31 -10.39 -1.05
N PRO A 375 -15.07 -11.15 -1.84
CA PRO A 375 -16.16 -11.96 -1.30
C PRO A 375 -15.63 -13.13 -0.44
N GLY A 376 -16.38 -13.56 0.57
CA GLY A 376 -16.20 -14.86 1.22
C GLY A 376 -15.30 -14.92 2.47
N THR A 377 -14.56 -13.87 2.85
CA THR A 377 -13.69 -13.90 4.04
C THR A 377 -14.06 -12.83 5.08
N ARG A 378 -14.46 -13.25 6.30
CA ARG A 378 -14.74 -12.34 7.44
C ARG A 378 -13.55 -11.44 7.81
N SER A 379 -12.33 -11.85 7.45
CA SER A 379 -11.09 -11.09 7.68
C SER A 379 -10.93 -9.88 6.75
N ASN A 380 -11.80 -9.71 5.74
CA ASN A 380 -11.61 -8.71 4.69
C ASN A 380 -11.71 -7.28 5.18
N TRP A 381 -12.49 -6.99 6.22
CA TRP A 381 -12.60 -5.62 6.70
C TRP A 381 -11.24 -5.06 7.16
N ARG A 382 -10.36 -5.89 7.76
CA ARG A 382 -9.01 -5.46 8.19
C ARG A 382 -8.15 -5.09 6.99
N LYS A 383 -8.26 -5.88 5.93
CA LYS A 383 -7.57 -5.66 4.66
C LYS A 383 -8.09 -4.42 3.95
N VAL A 384 -9.41 -4.24 3.90
CA VAL A 384 -10.05 -3.03 3.39
C VAL A 384 -9.56 -1.80 4.14
N VAL A 385 -9.57 -1.87 5.46
CA VAL A 385 -9.06 -0.81 6.33
C VAL A 385 -7.58 -0.52 6.07
N ALA A 386 -6.73 -1.55 5.94
CA ALA A 386 -5.32 -1.36 5.63
C ALA A 386 -5.11 -0.74 4.24
N CYS A 387 -5.90 -1.13 3.24
CA CYS A 387 -5.81 -0.65 1.85
C CYS A 387 -6.48 0.71 1.64
N ALA A 388 -7.33 1.17 2.57
CA ALA A 388 -8.07 2.42 2.44
C ALA A 388 -7.19 3.65 2.16
N PRO A 389 -6.02 3.86 2.80
CA PRO A 389 -5.14 4.98 2.46
C PRO A 389 -4.66 4.96 1.00
N ILE A 390 -4.36 3.78 0.45
CA ILE A 390 -3.96 3.61 -0.95
C ILE A 390 -5.15 3.92 -1.87
N LEU A 391 -6.33 3.36 -1.58
CA LEU A 391 -7.54 3.61 -2.38
C LEU A 391 -7.93 5.09 -2.38
N VAL A 392 -7.99 5.74 -1.21
CA VAL A 392 -8.39 7.15 -1.09
C VAL A 392 -7.39 8.05 -1.84
N THR A 393 -6.10 7.77 -1.70
CA THR A 393 -5.07 8.51 -2.44
C THR A 393 -5.19 8.30 -3.94
N ALA A 394 -5.42 7.06 -4.37
CA ALA A 394 -5.64 6.74 -5.79
C ALA A 394 -6.90 7.42 -6.34
N LEU A 395 -7.98 7.50 -5.57
CA LEU A 395 -9.24 8.12 -5.99
C LEU A 395 -9.11 9.62 -6.21
N VAL A 396 -8.46 10.33 -5.28
CA VAL A 396 -8.59 11.79 -5.19
C VAL A 396 -7.29 12.53 -5.46
N SER A 397 -6.13 11.93 -5.21
CA SER A 397 -4.88 12.71 -5.16
C SER A 397 -3.87 12.34 -6.22
N GLU A 398 -3.49 11.07 -6.32
CA GLU A 398 -2.29 10.67 -7.06
C GLU A 398 -2.59 9.48 -7.99
N PRO A 399 -1.84 9.33 -9.10
CA PRO A 399 -2.07 8.29 -10.09
C PRO A 399 -1.41 6.98 -9.66
N ILE A 400 -1.99 6.35 -8.64
CA ILE A 400 -1.56 5.05 -8.12
C ILE A 400 -2.30 3.90 -8.82
N ALA A 401 -3.53 4.15 -9.30
CA ALA A 401 -4.32 3.15 -9.98
C ALA A 401 -3.73 2.79 -11.35
N GLY A 402 -3.67 1.49 -11.66
CA GLY A 402 -2.99 0.99 -12.85
C GLY A 402 -1.50 0.68 -12.65
N GLU A 403 -0.87 1.22 -11.59
CA GLU A 403 0.56 1.00 -11.38
C GLU A 403 0.84 -0.40 -10.77
N PRO A 404 1.82 -1.16 -11.30
CA PRO A 404 2.06 -2.55 -10.90
C PRO A 404 2.29 -2.74 -9.40
N ALA A 405 2.99 -1.80 -8.75
CA ALA A 405 3.27 -1.88 -7.31
C ALA A 405 2.01 -1.75 -6.44
N ALA A 406 0.99 -1.01 -6.91
CA ALA A 406 -0.25 -0.83 -6.18
C ALA A 406 -0.99 -2.18 -6.00
N TYR A 407 -0.96 -3.02 -7.03
CA TYR A 407 -1.54 -4.37 -6.95
C TYR A 407 -0.79 -5.27 -5.98
N ILE A 408 0.54 -5.10 -5.85
CA ILE A 408 1.32 -5.86 -4.88
C ILE A 408 0.90 -5.48 -3.46
N PHE A 409 0.66 -4.21 -3.15
CA PHE A 409 0.24 -3.80 -1.80
C PHE A 409 -1.07 -4.45 -1.36
N VAL A 410 -2.04 -4.59 -2.27
CA VAL A 410 -3.32 -5.24 -1.96
C VAL A 410 -3.25 -6.77 -1.90
N MET A 411 -2.11 -7.37 -2.22
CA MET A 411 -1.84 -8.79 -1.98
C MET A 411 -1.51 -9.10 -0.51
N ALA A 412 -1.45 -8.09 0.37
CA ALA A 412 -1.15 -8.27 1.77
C ALA A 412 -2.07 -9.28 2.47
N TYR A 413 -1.45 -10.24 3.15
CA TYR A 413 -2.13 -11.17 4.04
C TYR A 413 -2.10 -10.63 5.47
N LEU A 414 -3.29 -10.41 6.04
CA LEU A 414 -3.47 -9.97 7.42
C LEU A 414 -3.97 -11.14 8.29
N PRO A 415 -3.11 -11.73 9.13
CA PRO A 415 -3.50 -12.85 9.98
C PRO A 415 -4.50 -12.41 11.06
N ILE A 416 -5.35 -13.35 11.48
CA ILE A 416 -6.22 -13.17 12.64
C ILE A 416 -5.33 -13.07 13.90
N VAL A 417 -5.47 -12.00 14.67
CA VAL A 417 -4.67 -11.74 15.88
C VAL A 417 -4.77 -12.94 16.84
N ARG A 418 -3.62 -13.44 17.32
CA ARG A 418 -3.49 -14.63 18.21
C ARG A 418 -4.45 -14.67 19.40
N ARG A 419 -4.92 -13.52 19.91
CA ARG A 419 -5.93 -13.46 20.99
C ARG A 419 -7.30 -13.97 20.57
N GLU A 420 -7.73 -13.64 19.35
CA GLU A 420 -8.99 -14.15 18.78
C GLU A 420 -8.85 -15.64 18.43
N ALA A 421 -7.71 -16.05 17.88
CA ALA A 421 -7.43 -17.46 17.63
C ALA A 421 -7.48 -18.30 18.92
N ARG A 422 -6.83 -17.84 20.01
CA ARG A 422 -6.90 -18.51 21.32
C ARG A 422 -8.31 -18.53 21.91
N ALA A 423 -9.10 -17.47 21.71
CA ALA A 423 -10.49 -17.43 22.16
C ALA A 423 -11.36 -18.43 21.39
N LEU A 424 -11.16 -18.54 20.07
CA LEU A 424 -11.82 -19.53 19.21
C LEU A 424 -11.41 -20.96 19.59
N THR A 425 -10.12 -21.24 19.80
CA THR A 425 -9.66 -22.56 20.23
C THR A 425 -10.20 -22.94 21.62
N ARG A 426 -10.32 -21.98 22.55
CA ARG A 426 -10.97 -22.22 23.85
C ARG A 426 -12.46 -22.51 23.68
N TYR A 427 -13.15 -21.78 22.80
CA TYR A 427 -14.56 -22.03 22.50
C TYR A 427 -14.77 -23.41 21.88
N ASP A 428 -13.97 -23.79 20.88
CA ASP A 428 -14.04 -25.12 20.25
C ASP A 428 -13.77 -26.24 21.25
N LYS A 429 -12.78 -26.05 22.14
CA LYS A 429 -12.51 -27.00 23.23
C LYS A 429 -13.71 -27.13 24.18
N LEU A 430 -14.29 -26.02 24.61
CA LEU A 430 -15.47 -26.01 25.49
C LEU A 430 -16.73 -26.58 24.83
N ALA A 431 -16.90 -26.36 23.53
CA ALA A 431 -17.99 -26.94 22.75
C ALA A 431 -17.80 -28.46 22.57
N SER A 432 -16.57 -28.92 22.37
CA SER A 432 -16.26 -30.35 22.23
C SER A 432 -16.29 -31.13 23.55
N SER A 433 -16.08 -30.47 24.69
CA SER A 433 -15.99 -31.13 26.01
C SER A 433 -17.33 -31.24 26.74
N GLY A 434 -18.46 -30.94 26.09
CA GLY A 434 -19.80 -30.99 26.72
C GLY A 434 -20.04 -29.93 27.81
N GLY A 435 -19.05 -29.10 28.14
CA GLY A 435 -19.10 -28.10 29.20
C GLY A 435 -19.94 -26.85 28.88
N MET A 436 -20.61 -26.82 27.72
CA MET A 436 -21.52 -25.72 27.37
C MET A 436 -22.85 -25.79 28.13
N ASN A 437 -23.17 -26.91 28.80
CA ASN A 437 -24.40 -27.04 29.58
C ASN A 437 -24.33 -26.36 30.96
N ASP A 438 -23.14 -26.14 31.52
CA ASP A 438 -22.98 -25.55 32.87
C ASP A 438 -22.80 -24.02 32.86
N LEU A 439 -22.65 -23.40 31.69
CA LEU A 439 -22.57 -21.94 31.57
C LEU A 439 -23.94 -21.37 31.21
N GLY A 440 -24.83 -21.35 32.21
CA GLY A 440 -26.14 -20.68 32.18
C GLY A 440 -26.07 -19.14 32.08
N MET A 441 -25.09 -18.58 31.37
CA MET A 441 -24.87 -17.15 31.25
C MET A 441 -24.77 -16.74 29.78
N ALA A 442 -25.67 -15.83 29.41
CA ALA A 442 -25.87 -15.27 28.10
C ALA A 442 -24.58 -14.72 27.45
N VAL A 443 -24.12 -15.37 26.38
CA VAL A 443 -23.22 -14.74 25.40
C VAL A 443 -23.86 -14.84 24.01
N PRO A 444 -24.72 -13.88 23.61
CA PRO A 444 -25.38 -13.88 22.30
C PRO A 444 -24.40 -13.89 21.11
N ALA A 445 -23.16 -13.42 21.31
CA ALA A 445 -22.11 -13.43 20.28
C ALA A 445 -21.60 -14.85 19.93
N GLY A 446 -21.67 -15.81 20.86
CA GLY A 446 -21.19 -17.18 20.62
C GLY A 446 -22.13 -17.99 19.74
N ARG A 447 -23.46 -17.86 19.93
CA ARG A 447 -24.47 -18.58 19.13
C ARG A 447 -24.50 -18.14 17.66
N ALA A 448 -24.28 -16.85 17.38
CA ALA A 448 -24.19 -16.35 16.00
C ALA A 448 -22.90 -16.83 15.27
N LEU A 449 -21.81 -17.01 16.01
CA LEU A 449 -20.54 -17.55 15.50
C LEU A 449 -20.60 -19.07 15.27
N ALA A 450 -21.26 -19.82 16.17
CA ALA A 450 -21.44 -21.27 16.02
C ALA A 450 -22.33 -21.63 14.82
N ARG A 451 -23.43 -20.88 14.59
CA ARG A 451 -24.30 -21.09 13.42
C ARG A 451 -23.61 -20.81 12.09
N THR A 452 -22.68 -19.85 12.05
CA THR A 452 -21.95 -19.52 10.82
C THR A 452 -20.80 -20.48 10.51
N HIS A 453 -20.17 -21.08 11.52
CA HIS A 453 -19.20 -22.17 11.31
C HIS A 453 -19.86 -23.51 10.94
N ALA A 454 -21.07 -23.79 11.44
CA ALA A 454 -21.84 -24.97 11.01
C ALA A 454 -22.29 -24.84 9.54
N ALA A 455 -22.73 -23.65 9.11
CA ALA A 455 -23.10 -23.41 7.71
C ALA A 455 -21.91 -23.52 6.74
N ALA A 456 -20.72 -23.05 7.14
CA ALA A 456 -19.50 -23.14 6.33
C ALA A 456 -18.82 -24.53 6.34
N ARG A 457 -19.29 -25.48 7.16
CA ARG A 457 -18.86 -26.89 7.10
C ARG A 457 -19.80 -27.75 6.25
N ASN A 458 -21.02 -27.29 6.03
CA ASN A 458 -22.06 -27.99 5.26
C ASN A 458 -22.28 -27.37 3.87
N SER A 459 -21.43 -26.42 3.47
CA SER A 459 -21.26 -25.91 2.10
C SER A 459 -19.80 -26.04 1.71
#